data_AF-A0A960V5Z6-F1
#
_entry.id   AF-A0A960V5Z6-F1
#
_cell.length_a   1.000
_cell.length_b   1.000
_cell.length_c   1.000
_cell.angle_alpha   90.00
_cell.angle_beta   90.00
_cell.angle_gamma   90.00
#
_symmetry.space_group_name_H-M   'P 1'
#
loop_
_entity.id
_entity.type
_entity.pdbx_description
1 polymer ?
#
loop_
_entity_poly.entity_id
_entity_poly.type
_entity_poly.pdbx_seq_one_letter_code
_entity_poly.pdbx_strand_id
1 'polypeptide(L)'
;MHNSSNKILYGIDLSGLANQKTKIVKCEEHANSVEFSLITKNPFSVPRKGNFFIGDDSLSPYVEFIKQIVYESDGVYVDIPLDLQDLPNPKDPHYLWQCSLRPIDKALGGLAPLGNFIGTPLAQFRFLLNEAQLFSQIGEKIFETYPKASLELLYVKGLQKNVPKYKSLAALYKNNNWEGINNGVADIANFLNIKSHNGVQIDDDILDAIICCLAGLNDYTFKDGDLNSYMLSCLPESRLNPEKIEIPKGYRLAYITSRPEKEFIFIN
;
A
#
# COMPACT_ATOMS: atom_id res chain seq x y z
N MET A 1 5.49 -9.08 31.99
CA MET A 1 6.43 -8.26 31.20
C MET A 1 6.46 -8.85 29.80
N HIS A 2 5.68 -8.30 28.88
CA HIS A 2 5.78 -8.68 27.48
C HIS A 2 7.07 -8.06 26.95
N ASN A 3 8.04 -8.89 26.56
CA ASN A 3 9.09 -8.43 25.65
C ASN A 3 8.38 -7.98 24.38
N SER A 4 8.17 -6.68 24.20
CA SER A 4 7.70 -6.14 22.94
C SER A 4 8.86 -6.30 21.96
N SER A 5 8.93 -7.46 21.31
CA SER A 5 9.76 -7.62 20.12
C SER A 5 9.40 -6.50 19.15
N ASN A 6 10.40 -5.76 18.67
CA ASN A 6 10.21 -4.77 17.63
C ASN A 6 9.48 -5.43 16.46
N LYS A 7 8.36 -4.84 16.02
CA LYS A 7 7.61 -5.34 14.87
C LYS A 7 8.24 -4.79 13.60
N ILE A 8 8.51 -5.65 12.62
CA ILE A 8 9.08 -5.27 11.33
C ILE A 8 8.02 -5.44 10.25
N LEU A 9 7.73 -4.38 9.52
CA LEU A 9 6.78 -4.37 8.41
C LEU A 9 7.45 -3.84 7.15
N TYR A 10 6.92 -4.20 5.98
CA TYR A 10 7.30 -3.60 4.71
C TYR A 10 6.08 -3.06 3.98
N GLY A 11 6.24 -1.86 3.42
CA GLY A 11 5.26 -1.20 2.58
C GLY A 11 5.84 -1.06 1.19
N ILE A 12 5.08 -1.45 0.18
CA ILE A 12 5.55 -1.50 -1.21
C ILE A 12 4.55 -0.79 -2.10
N ASP A 13 5.02 0.25 -2.80
CA ASP A 13 4.31 0.76 -3.97
C ASP A 13 4.82 0.02 -5.22
N LEU A 14 3.95 -0.82 -5.79
CA LEU A 14 4.23 -1.65 -6.96
C LEU A 14 3.92 -0.95 -8.30
N SER A 15 3.43 0.30 -8.27
CA SER A 15 3.12 1.07 -9.49
C SER A 15 4.32 1.17 -10.44
N GLY A 16 5.52 1.23 -9.87
CA GLY A 16 6.80 1.30 -10.58
C GLY A 16 7.38 -0.03 -11.05
N LEU A 17 6.75 -1.19 -10.78
CA LEU A 17 7.37 -2.51 -11.03
C LEU A 17 7.75 -2.73 -12.49
N ALA A 18 6.87 -2.33 -13.42
CA ALA A 18 7.14 -2.45 -14.86
C ALA A 18 8.31 -1.57 -15.33
N ASN A 19 8.59 -0.47 -14.62
CA ASN A 19 9.60 0.53 -14.98
C ASN A 19 10.75 0.62 -13.95
N GLN A 20 10.85 -0.35 -13.04
CA GLN A 20 11.87 -0.42 -11.98
C GLN A 20 11.96 0.85 -11.12
N LYS A 21 10.78 1.35 -10.73
CA LYS A 21 10.61 2.49 -9.82
C LYS A 21 9.89 2.12 -8.52
N THR A 22 9.69 0.83 -8.26
CA THR A 22 9.06 0.32 -7.05
C THR A 22 9.73 0.93 -5.81
N LYS A 23 8.94 1.54 -4.95
CA LYS A 23 9.40 2.03 -3.66
C LYS A 23 9.09 1.00 -2.60
N ILE A 24 10.10 0.68 -1.79
CA ILE A 24 9.98 -0.27 -0.69
C ILE A 24 10.44 0.45 0.58
N VAL A 25 9.55 0.56 1.55
CA VAL A 25 9.83 1.16 2.86
C VAL A 25 9.78 0.04 3.90
N LYS A 26 10.83 -0.08 4.72
CA LYS A 26 10.82 -0.89 5.94
C LYS A 26 10.27 -0.02 7.07
N CYS A 27 9.40 -0.59 7.89
CA CYS A 27 8.82 0.04 9.07
C CYS A 27 9.21 -0.77 10.30
N GLU A 28 9.85 -0.14 11.27
CA GLU A 28 10.21 -0.74 12.55
C GLU A 28 9.41 -0.06 13.66
N GLU A 29 8.54 -0.83 14.30
CA GLU A 29 7.71 -0.35 15.40
C GLU A 29 8.43 -0.57 16.73
N HIS A 30 8.65 0.53 17.45
CA HIS A 30 9.18 0.56 18.79
C HIS A 30 8.08 0.93 19.79
N ALA A 31 8.46 0.99 21.08
CA ALA A 31 7.53 1.35 22.15
C ALA A 31 6.87 2.72 21.93
N ASN A 32 7.67 3.74 21.56
CA ASN A 32 7.22 5.14 21.49
C ASN A 32 7.40 5.76 20.08
N SER A 33 7.95 5.01 19.13
CA SER A 33 8.23 5.51 17.79
C SER A 33 7.99 4.45 16.73
N VAL A 34 7.84 4.91 15.49
CA VAL A 34 7.85 4.09 14.30
C VAL A 34 8.88 4.68 13.34
N GLU A 35 9.84 3.87 12.95
CA GLU A 35 10.90 4.26 12.03
C GLU A 35 10.62 3.71 10.62
N PHE A 36 10.59 4.59 9.63
CA PHE A 36 10.43 4.27 8.21
C PHE A 36 11.78 4.43 7.53
N SER A 37 12.26 3.39 6.87
CA SER A 37 13.52 3.39 6.13
C SER A 37 13.30 3.03 4.66
N LEU A 38 13.76 3.88 3.74
CA LEU A 38 13.71 3.57 2.31
C LEU A 38 14.76 2.51 1.95
N ILE A 39 14.33 1.38 1.38
CA ILE A 39 15.25 0.35 0.90
C ILE A 39 15.73 0.72 -0.51
N THR A 40 16.80 1.51 -0.59
CA THR A 40 17.33 2.02 -1.88
C THR A 40 18.04 0.95 -2.71
N LYS A 41 18.69 -0.02 -2.06
CA LYS A 41 19.41 -1.13 -2.71
C LYS A 41 18.52 -2.37 -2.77
N ASN A 42 17.70 -2.46 -3.82
CA ASN A 42 16.84 -3.60 -4.07
C ASN A 42 16.78 -3.91 -5.59
N PRO A 43 16.42 -5.12 -6.01
CA PRO A 43 16.41 -5.48 -7.43
C PRO A 43 15.37 -4.69 -8.25
N PHE A 44 14.35 -4.12 -7.60
CA PHE A 44 13.30 -3.33 -8.22
C PHE A 44 13.65 -1.85 -8.44
N SER A 45 14.75 -1.34 -7.87
CA SER A 45 15.20 0.05 -8.04
C SER A 45 16.35 0.22 -9.04
N VAL A 46 16.90 -0.89 -9.57
CA VAL A 46 18.06 -0.86 -10.47
C VAL A 46 17.60 -0.93 -11.93
N PRO A 47 17.83 0.12 -12.75
CA PRO A 47 17.56 0.10 -14.18
C PRO A 47 18.31 -1.03 -14.89
N ARG A 48 17.59 -1.91 -15.59
CA ARG A 48 18.15 -2.99 -16.40
C ARG A 48 17.88 -2.74 -17.88
N LYS A 49 18.89 -3.05 -18.70
CA LYS A 49 18.79 -3.05 -20.16
C LYS A 49 18.39 -4.46 -20.62
N GLY A 50 17.32 -4.58 -21.41
CA GLY A 50 16.89 -5.83 -22.04
C GLY A 50 15.47 -6.26 -21.68
N ASN A 51 14.98 -7.29 -22.36
CA ASN A 51 13.67 -7.90 -22.10
C ASN A 51 13.81 -9.02 -21.06
N PHE A 52 12.81 -9.17 -20.20
CA PHE A 52 12.70 -10.32 -19.30
C PHE A 52 12.07 -11.50 -20.06
N PHE A 53 12.71 -12.67 -19.98
CA PHE A 53 12.13 -13.92 -20.44
C PHE A 53 11.84 -14.81 -19.24
N ILE A 54 10.66 -15.43 -19.23
CA ILE A 54 10.30 -16.43 -18.23
C ILE A 54 11.26 -17.62 -18.40
N GLY A 55 11.91 -18.02 -17.31
CA GLY A 55 12.91 -19.11 -17.29
C GLY A 55 14.36 -18.66 -17.36
N ASP A 56 14.63 -17.35 -17.40
CA ASP A 56 15.97 -16.79 -17.25
C ASP A 56 16.31 -16.56 -15.76
N ASP A 57 17.56 -16.83 -15.36
CA ASP A 57 18.09 -16.61 -14.00
C ASP A 57 18.03 -15.14 -13.57
N SER A 58 17.72 -14.23 -14.50
CA SER A 58 17.56 -12.81 -14.27
C SER A 58 16.44 -12.46 -13.27
N LEU A 59 15.49 -13.38 -13.02
CA LEU A 59 14.40 -13.22 -12.04
C LEU A 59 14.79 -13.63 -10.62
N SER A 60 15.81 -14.47 -10.44
CA SER A 60 16.23 -14.99 -9.14
C SER A 60 16.46 -13.90 -8.08
N PRO A 61 17.12 -12.75 -8.38
CA PRO A 61 17.28 -11.68 -7.40
C PRO A 61 15.96 -11.10 -6.88
N TYR A 62 14.93 -11.02 -7.73
CA TYR A 62 13.60 -10.51 -7.33
C TYR A 62 12.87 -11.51 -6.43
N VAL A 63 12.90 -12.79 -6.82
CA VAL A 63 12.31 -13.89 -6.06
C VAL A 63 12.95 -13.98 -4.67
N GLU A 64 14.28 -13.99 -4.61
CA GLU A 64 15.01 -14.09 -3.34
C GLU A 64 14.80 -12.85 -2.46
N PHE A 65 14.74 -11.65 -3.05
CA PHE A 65 14.43 -10.44 -2.29
C PHE A 65 13.01 -10.49 -1.69
N ILE A 66 12.00 -10.91 -2.47
CA ILE A 66 10.62 -11.02 -1.96
C ILE A 66 10.52 -12.08 -0.85
N LYS A 67 11.18 -13.24 -1.02
CA LYS A 67 11.29 -14.24 0.06
C LYS A 67 11.89 -13.62 1.31
N GLN A 68 13.03 -12.94 1.17
CA GLN A 68 13.74 -12.33 2.28
C GLN A 68 12.84 -11.39 3.08
N ILE A 69 12.20 -10.41 2.42
CA ILE A 69 11.35 -9.44 3.14
C ILE A 69 10.14 -10.11 3.81
N VAL A 70 9.55 -11.16 3.22
CA VAL A 70 8.42 -11.89 3.82
C VAL A 70 8.87 -12.74 5.01
N TYR A 71 10.06 -13.35 4.96
CA TYR A 71 10.59 -14.13 6.07
C TYR A 71 11.02 -13.26 7.25
N GLU A 72 11.68 -12.13 6.99
CA GLU A 72 12.21 -11.23 8.02
C GLU A 72 11.16 -10.34 8.68
N SER A 73 9.95 -10.23 8.10
CA SER A 73 8.90 -9.34 8.59
C SER A 73 7.76 -10.05 9.30
N ASP A 74 7.05 -9.27 10.10
CA ASP A 74 5.72 -9.58 10.63
C ASP A 74 4.61 -9.30 9.60
N GLY A 75 4.91 -8.59 8.50
CA GLY A 75 3.99 -8.38 7.39
C GLY A 75 4.53 -7.50 6.26
N VAL A 76 4.03 -7.75 5.05
CA VAL A 76 4.31 -7.03 3.82
C VAL A 76 3.00 -6.51 3.23
N TYR A 77 2.93 -5.22 2.97
CA TYR A 77 1.72 -4.49 2.59
C TYR A 77 1.96 -3.83 1.24
N VAL A 78 1.14 -4.13 0.24
CA VAL A 78 1.41 -3.74 -1.15
C VAL A 78 0.26 -2.97 -1.79
N ASP A 79 0.58 -1.90 -2.52
CA ASP A 79 -0.37 -1.11 -3.31
C ASP A 79 -0.68 -1.81 -4.65
N ILE A 80 -1.35 -2.96 -4.58
CA ILE A 80 -1.88 -3.65 -5.76
C ILE A 80 -3.00 -4.64 -5.36
N PRO A 81 -4.03 -4.84 -6.21
CA PRO A 81 -5.08 -5.83 -5.96
C PRO A 81 -4.56 -7.28 -6.09
N LEU A 82 -4.09 -7.89 -5.00
CA LEU A 82 -3.52 -9.24 -4.99
C LEU A 82 -4.57 -10.33 -5.09
N ASP A 83 -5.65 -10.21 -4.32
CA ASP A 83 -6.67 -11.25 -4.23
C ASP A 83 -7.70 -11.09 -5.34
N LEU A 84 -7.39 -11.69 -6.48
CA LEU A 84 -8.24 -11.66 -7.67
C LEU A 84 -9.51 -12.52 -7.56
N GLN A 85 -9.89 -12.94 -6.35
CA GLN A 85 -11.27 -13.38 -6.11
C GLN A 85 -12.22 -12.23 -6.50
N ASP A 86 -13.39 -12.60 -7.05
CA ASP A 86 -14.37 -11.67 -7.61
C ASP A 86 -13.89 -10.83 -8.80
N LEU A 87 -12.86 -11.28 -9.53
CA LEU A 87 -12.58 -10.74 -10.86
C LEU A 87 -13.86 -10.69 -11.70
N PRO A 88 -14.14 -9.57 -12.38
CA PRO A 88 -15.40 -9.37 -13.07
C PRO A 88 -15.67 -10.43 -14.14
N ASN A 89 -16.61 -11.34 -13.84
CA ASN A 89 -17.31 -12.19 -14.80
C ASN A 89 -18.83 -12.07 -14.63
N PRO A 90 -19.40 -10.85 -14.74
CA PRO A 90 -20.83 -10.65 -14.56
C PRO A 90 -21.62 -11.35 -15.66
N LYS A 91 -22.64 -12.11 -15.29
CA LYS A 91 -23.56 -12.75 -16.26
C LYS A 91 -24.42 -11.74 -17.03
N ASP A 92 -24.64 -10.55 -16.47
CA ASP A 92 -25.40 -9.45 -17.07
C ASP A 92 -24.88 -8.08 -16.55
N PRO A 93 -23.81 -7.52 -17.13
CA PRO A 93 -23.24 -6.24 -16.68
C PRO A 93 -24.15 -5.06 -17.06
N HIS A 94 -24.54 -4.26 -16.08
CA HIS A 94 -25.28 -3.00 -16.29
C HIS A 94 -24.36 -1.78 -16.45
N TYR A 95 -23.10 -1.88 -16.02
CA TYR A 95 -22.11 -0.81 -16.09
C TYR A 95 -20.76 -1.31 -16.61
N LEU A 96 -20.07 -0.48 -17.40
CA LEU A 96 -18.74 -0.82 -17.95
C LEU A 96 -17.69 -1.18 -16.90
N TRP A 97 -17.76 -0.57 -15.71
CA TRP A 97 -16.82 -0.89 -14.63
C TRP A 97 -16.93 -2.33 -14.16
N GLN A 98 -18.12 -2.95 -14.27
CA GLN A 98 -18.34 -4.34 -13.87
C GLN A 98 -17.62 -5.34 -14.77
N CYS A 99 -17.02 -4.89 -15.87
CA CYS A 99 -16.19 -5.72 -16.74
C CYS A 99 -14.69 -5.54 -16.47
N SER A 100 -14.30 -4.61 -15.59
CA SER A 100 -12.88 -4.23 -15.41
C SER A 100 -12.44 -4.03 -13.96
N LEU A 101 -13.35 -3.85 -13.01
CA LEU A 101 -13.09 -3.61 -11.59
C LEU A 101 -13.82 -4.63 -10.70
N ARG A 102 -13.18 -5.06 -9.61
CA ARG A 102 -13.87 -5.76 -8.52
C ARG A 102 -14.78 -4.77 -7.76
N PRO A 103 -15.82 -5.23 -7.05
CA PRO A 103 -16.64 -4.34 -6.22
C PRO A 103 -15.82 -3.51 -5.22
N ILE A 104 -14.79 -4.10 -4.62
CA ILE A 104 -13.88 -3.41 -3.69
C ILE A 104 -13.08 -2.30 -4.38
N ASP A 105 -12.52 -2.59 -5.56
CA ASP A 105 -11.78 -1.59 -6.34
C ASP A 105 -12.70 -0.42 -6.70
N LYS A 106 -13.95 -0.71 -7.06
CA LYS A 106 -14.92 0.33 -7.40
C LYS A 106 -15.26 1.21 -6.20
N ALA A 107 -15.52 0.62 -5.03
CA ALA A 107 -15.88 1.33 -3.82
C ALA A 107 -14.78 2.30 -3.34
N LEU A 108 -13.52 1.87 -3.48
CA LEU A 108 -12.36 2.60 -2.97
C LEU A 108 -11.68 3.49 -4.02
N GLY A 109 -12.25 3.56 -5.23
CA GLY A 109 -11.59 4.23 -6.35
C GLY A 109 -10.23 3.60 -6.70
N GLY A 110 -10.10 2.30 -6.45
CA GLY A 110 -8.96 1.47 -6.79
C GLY A 110 -8.81 1.26 -8.30
N LEU A 111 -7.71 0.60 -8.65
CA LEU A 111 -7.30 0.41 -10.03
C LEU A 111 -7.95 -0.82 -10.66
N ALA A 112 -8.23 -0.76 -11.96
CA ALA A 112 -8.80 -1.89 -12.70
C ALA A 112 -7.77 -3.01 -12.88
N PRO A 113 -7.88 -4.16 -12.19
CA PRO A 113 -6.88 -5.22 -12.26
C PRO A 113 -6.72 -5.81 -13.68
N LEU A 114 -7.76 -5.73 -14.52
CA LEU A 114 -7.75 -6.29 -15.88
C LEU A 114 -7.70 -5.22 -17.00
N GLY A 115 -7.82 -3.94 -16.69
CA GLY A 115 -8.11 -2.90 -17.69
C GLY A 115 -6.96 -1.95 -18.05
N ASN A 116 -5.93 -1.83 -17.21
CA ASN A 116 -4.92 -0.76 -17.30
C ASN A 116 -3.47 -1.28 -17.31
N PHE A 117 -2.49 -0.39 -17.47
CA PHE A 117 -1.05 -0.64 -17.25
C PHE A 117 -0.70 -1.23 -15.88
N ILE A 118 -1.67 -1.32 -14.96
CA ILE A 118 -1.57 -1.92 -13.62
C ILE A 118 -1.81 -3.44 -13.65
N GLY A 119 -2.49 -3.97 -14.67
CA GLY A 119 -2.56 -5.44 -14.87
C GLY A 119 -1.17 -6.05 -15.07
N THR A 120 -0.24 -5.30 -15.66
CA THR A 120 1.16 -5.70 -15.84
C THR A 120 1.91 -5.88 -14.50
N PRO A 121 2.05 -4.87 -13.63
CA PRO A 121 2.71 -5.04 -12.34
C PRO A 121 1.98 -6.08 -11.46
N LEU A 122 0.66 -6.21 -11.56
CA LEU A 122 -0.10 -7.25 -10.85
C LEU A 122 0.31 -8.65 -11.31
N ALA A 123 0.30 -8.89 -12.62
CA ALA A 123 0.70 -10.17 -13.20
C ALA A 123 2.16 -10.50 -12.86
N GLN A 124 3.06 -9.52 -12.95
CA GLN A 124 4.47 -9.68 -12.61
C GLN A 124 4.65 -10.02 -11.13
N PHE A 125 3.98 -9.29 -10.22
CA PHE A 125 4.11 -9.55 -8.80
C PHE A 125 3.51 -10.91 -8.40
N ARG A 126 2.34 -11.28 -8.96
CA ARG A 126 1.77 -12.62 -8.76
C ARG A 126 2.68 -13.73 -9.28
N PHE A 127 3.34 -13.51 -10.41
CA PHE A 127 4.36 -14.44 -10.90
C PHE A 127 5.51 -14.57 -9.89
N LEU A 128 6.04 -13.46 -9.37
CA LEU A 128 7.09 -13.50 -8.35
C LEU A 128 6.66 -14.24 -7.08
N LEU A 129 5.42 -14.04 -6.62
CA LEU A 129 4.87 -14.79 -5.49
C LEU A 129 4.75 -16.29 -5.78
N ASN A 130 4.42 -16.67 -7.02
CA ASN A 130 4.40 -18.07 -7.46
C ASN A 130 5.79 -18.71 -7.35
N GLU A 131 6.77 -18.10 -8.00
CA GLU A 131 8.15 -18.59 -8.03
C GLU A 131 8.77 -18.60 -6.63
N ALA A 132 8.37 -17.65 -5.78
CA ALA A 132 8.78 -17.61 -4.39
C ALA A 132 8.07 -18.64 -3.49
N GLN A 133 7.03 -19.32 -3.99
CA GLN A 133 6.14 -20.21 -3.22
C GLN A 133 5.43 -19.49 -2.05
N LEU A 134 5.08 -18.22 -2.23
CA LEU A 134 4.50 -17.37 -1.18
C LEU A 134 3.00 -17.10 -1.35
N PHE A 135 2.32 -17.75 -2.30
CA PHE A 135 0.87 -17.53 -2.49
C PHE A 135 0.03 -17.84 -1.25
N SER A 136 0.41 -18.86 -0.47
CA SER A 136 -0.28 -19.20 0.79
C SER A 136 -0.10 -18.14 1.87
N GLN A 137 0.89 -17.24 1.72
CA GLN A 137 1.15 -16.16 2.67
C GLN A 137 0.25 -14.94 2.43
N ILE A 138 -0.53 -14.90 1.34
CA ILE A 138 -1.52 -13.85 1.12
C ILE A 138 -2.59 -13.94 2.22
N GLY A 139 -2.75 -12.85 2.96
CA GLY A 139 -3.62 -12.74 4.13
C GLY A 139 -3.05 -13.26 5.45
N GLU A 140 -1.85 -13.86 5.43
CA GLU A 140 -1.11 -14.21 6.64
C GLU A 140 0.05 -13.25 6.88
N LYS A 141 0.91 -13.07 5.87
CA LYS A 141 2.05 -12.16 5.90
C LYS A 141 2.03 -11.14 4.77
N ILE A 142 1.31 -11.37 3.68
CA ILE A 142 1.26 -10.48 2.52
C ILE A 142 -0.15 -9.92 2.39
N PHE A 143 -0.28 -8.61 2.37
CA PHE A 143 -1.56 -7.91 2.44
C PHE A 143 -1.68 -6.90 1.29
N GLU A 144 -2.86 -6.84 0.67
CA GLU A 144 -3.19 -5.76 -0.28
C GLU A 144 -3.66 -4.51 0.47
N THR A 145 -3.26 -3.34 -0.01
CA THR A 145 -3.60 -2.03 0.56
C THR A 145 -4.04 -1.04 -0.53
N TYR A 146 -4.63 0.08 -0.10
CA TYR A 146 -5.04 1.20 -0.95
C TYR A 146 -4.61 2.50 -0.28
N PRO A 147 -3.41 3.03 -0.58
CA PRO A 147 -2.88 4.23 0.06
C PRO A 147 -3.81 5.43 -0.06
N LYS A 148 -4.39 5.65 -1.25
CA LYS A 148 -5.34 6.73 -1.48
C LYS A 148 -6.59 6.61 -0.60
N ALA A 149 -7.22 5.44 -0.58
CA ALA A 149 -8.42 5.23 0.23
C ALA A 149 -8.11 5.30 1.73
N SER A 150 -6.94 4.79 2.13
CA SER A 150 -6.43 4.94 3.49
C SER A 150 -6.31 6.43 3.84
N LEU A 151 -5.68 7.25 3.00
CA LEU A 151 -5.58 8.70 3.20
C LEU A 151 -6.94 9.38 3.29
N GLU A 152 -7.90 9.02 2.43
CA GLU A 152 -9.26 9.58 2.49
C GLU A 152 -9.89 9.30 3.86
N LEU A 153 -9.77 8.08 4.37
CA LEU A 153 -10.26 7.73 5.70
C LEU A 153 -9.51 8.46 6.82
N LEU A 154 -8.18 8.56 6.70
CA LEU A 154 -7.31 9.29 7.63
C LEU A 154 -7.68 10.77 7.71
N TYR A 155 -7.93 11.42 6.58
CA TYR A 155 -8.28 12.85 6.52
C TYR A 155 -9.73 13.10 6.97
N VAL A 156 -10.69 12.35 6.39
CA VAL A 156 -12.13 12.56 6.62
C VAL A 156 -12.48 12.33 8.09
N LYS A 157 -11.86 11.34 8.75
CA LYS A 157 -12.07 11.07 10.18
C LYS A 157 -11.07 11.82 11.07
N GLY A 158 -9.89 12.16 10.54
CA GLY A 158 -8.83 12.89 11.24
C GLY A 158 -8.89 14.41 11.15
N LEU A 159 -10.07 15.01 10.90
CA LEU A 159 -10.39 16.44 11.05
C LEU A 159 -10.28 17.33 9.77
N GLN A 160 -10.01 16.79 8.58
CA GLN A 160 -9.95 17.58 7.34
C GLN A 160 -10.84 17.02 6.22
N LYS A 161 -11.58 17.90 5.52
CA LYS A 161 -12.63 17.48 4.58
C LYS A 161 -12.13 16.81 3.31
N ASN A 162 -10.91 17.11 2.84
CA ASN A 162 -10.36 16.59 1.59
C ASN A 162 -8.87 16.29 1.72
N VAL A 163 -8.42 15.17 1.14
CA VAL A 163 -7.00 14.86 0.98
C VAL A 163 -6.39 15.84 -0.04
N PRO A 164 -5.25 16.50 0.26
CA PRO A 164 -4.52 17.31 -0.70
C PRO A 164 -4.16 16.53 -1.96
N LYS A 165 -4.12 17.19 -3.11
CA LYS A 165 -3.58 16.58 -4.34
C LYS A 165 -2.08 16.37 -4.16
N TYR A 166 -1.63 15.12 -4.03
CA TYR A 166 -0.24 14.80 -3.75
C TYR A 166 0.48 14.05 -4.88
N LYS A 167 -0.26 13.47 -5.84
CA LYS A 167 0.33 12.69 -6.93
C LYS A 167 1.28 13.51 -7.81
N SER A 168 2.42 12.92 -8.16
CA SER A 168 3.52 13.52 -8.90
C SER A 168 4.15 14.75 -8.23
N LEU A 169 4.04 14.86 -6.90
CA LEU A 169 4.68 15.91 -6.11
C LEU A 169 5.77 15.30 -5.22
N ALA A 170 6.61 16.17 -4.67
CA ALA A 170 7.62 15.80 -3.68
C ALA A 170 7.71 16.85 -2.57
N ALA A 171 8.22 16.42 -1.43
CA ALA A 171 8.46 17.26 -0.26
C ALA A 171 9.89 17.11 0.25
N LEU A 172 10.46 18.21 0.73
CA LEU A 172 11.77 18.29 1.37
C LEU A 172 11.58 18.61 2.85
N TYR A 173 12.24 17.86 3.74
CA TYR A 173 12.25 18.16 5.16
C TYR A 173 13.29 19.24 5.49
N LYS A 174 12.84 20.36 6.04
CA LYS A 174 13.68 21.49 6.44
C LYS A 174 13.10 22.21 7.64
N ASN A 175 13.94 22.61 8.59
CA ASN A 175 13.55 23.40 9.76
C ASN A 175 12.39 22.76 10.56
N ASN A 176 12.43 21.43 10.75
CA ASN A 176 11.40 20.66 11.43
C ASN A 176 10.03 20.64 10.74
N ASN A 177 9.99 20.80 9.42
CA ASN A 177 8.75 20.77 8.65
C ASN A 177 8.98 20.17 7.26
N TRP A 178 7.96 19.52 6.69
CA TRP A 178 7.97 19.19 5.27
C TRP A 178 7.51 20.40 4.45
N GLU A 179 8.23 20.72 3.37
CA GLU A 179 7.94 21.80 2.43
C GLU A 179 7.92 21.25 0.99
N GLY A 180 7.00 21.68 0.12
CA GLY A 180 6.92 21.15 -1.25
C GLY A 180 6.40 22.15 -2.28
N ILE A 181 6.70 21.91 -3.56
CA ILE A 181 6.10 22.68 -4.67
C ILE A 181 4.67 22.14 -4.84
N ASN A 182 3.66 22.94 -4.47
CA ASN A 182 2.25 22.55 -4.38
C ASN A 182 1.85 21.66 -3.18
N ASN A 183 2.67 21.66 -2.12
CA ASN A 183 2.45 21.18 -0.75
C ASN A 183 1.74 19.82 -0.49
N GLY A 184 1.16 19.09 -1.45
CA GLY A 184 0.32 17.93 -1.15
C GLY A 184 1.00 16.80 -0.37
N VAL A 185 2.20 16.37 -0.82
CA VAL A 185 3.01 15.38 -0.09
C VAL A 185 3.46 15.94 1.27
N ALA A 186 3.83 17.22 1.32
CA ALA A 186 4.27 17.88 2.54
C ALA A 186 3.14 17.98 3.58
N ASP A 187 1.94 18.38 3.15
CA ASP A 187 0.74 18.51 3.97
C ASP A 187 0.37 17.16 4.59
N ILE A 188 0.45 16.08 3.81
CA ILE A 188 0.19 14.72 4.31
C ILE A 188 1.27 14.28 5.30
N ALA A 189 2.54 14.46 4.98
CA ALA A 189 3.63 14.08 5.88
C ALA A 189 3.60 14.87 7.20
N ASN A 190 3.28 16.16 7.15
CA ASN A 190 3.08 17.01 8.33
C ASN A 190 1.82 16.61 9.11
N PHE A 191 0.72 16.29 8.44
CA PHE A 191 -0.51 15.81 9.07
C PHE A 191 -0.27 14.50 9.85
N LEU A 192 0.49 13.58 9.25
CA LEU A 192 0.91 12.33 9.89
C LEU A 192 2.01 12.54 10.93
N ASN A 193 2.52 13.77 11.11
CA ASN A 193 3.62 14.10 12.01
C ASN A 193 4.88 13.24 11.76
N ILE A 194 5.17 12.96 10.50
CA ILE A 194 6.40 12.29 10.08
C ILE A 194 7.54 13.27 10.20
N LYS A 195 8.59 12.91 10.93
CA LYS A 195 9.81 13.72 11.09
C LYS A 195 10.96 13.10 10.33
N SER A 196 12.00 13.88 10.03
CA SER A 196 13.21 13.37 9.39
C SER A 196 14.42 14.25 9.70
N HIS A 197 15.56 13.96 9.07
CA HIS A 197 16.72 14.85 9.06
C HIS A 197 16.56 15.93 7.99
N ASN A 198 17.15 17.11 8.23
CA ASN A 198 17.14 18.19 7.24
C ASN A 198 17.77 17.73 5.91
N GLY A 199 17.12 18.04 4.81
CA GLY A 199 17.58 17.69 3.46
C GLY A 199 17.01 16.38 2.92
N VAL A 200 16.26 15.61 3.72
CA VAL A 200 15.60 14.39 3.24
C VAL A 200 14.40 14.74 2.37
N GLN A 201 14.25 14.05 1.24
CA GLN A 201 13.15 14.23 0.30
C GLN A 201 12.30 12.96 0.20
N ILE A 202 10.99 13.12 0.11
CA ILE A 202 10.03 12.06 -0.22
C ILE A 202 9.18 12.49 -1.41
N ASP A 203 8.86 11.55 -2.29
CA ASP A 203 7.89 11.69 -3.39
C ASP A 203 6.57 10.96 -3.05
N ASP A 204 5.58 11.04 -3.94
CA ASP A 204 4.29 10.40 -3.72
C ASP A 204 4.38 8.87 -3.65
N ASP A 205 5.28 8.24 -4.41
CA ASP A 205 5.49 6.79 -4.37
C ASP A 205 6.09 6.35 -3.02
N ILE A 206 7.05 7.11 -2.46
CA ILE A 206 7.58 6.84 -1.10
C ILE A 206 6.48 7.02 -0.06
N LEU A 207 5.66 8.07 -0.20
CA LEU A 207 4.54 8.33 0.71
C LEU A 207 3.52 7.18 0.68
N ASP A 208 3.18 6.67 -0.49
CA ASP A 208 2.27 5.53 -0.65
C ASP A 208 2.84 4.27 0.00
N ALA A 209 4.14 3.99 -0.17
CA ALA A 209 4.81 2.89 0.52
C ALA A 209 4.79 3.05 2.06
N ILE A 210 4.94 4.28 2.60
CA ILE A 210 4.77 4.55 4.04
C ILE A 210 3.33 4.23 4.47
N ILE A 211 2.33 4.66 3.70
CA ILE A 211 0.92 4.40 4.03
C ILE A 211 0.60 2.91 3.98
N CYS A 212 1.20 2.15 3.06
CA CYS A 212 1.14 0.70 3.07
C CYS A 212 1.65 0.12 4.40
N CYS A 213 2.81 0.57 4.90
CA CYS A 213 3.30 0.16 6.22
C CYS A 213 2.31 0.50 7.35
N LEU A 214 1.74 1.71 7.32
CA LEU A 214 0.78 2.15 8.34
C LEU A 214 -0.43 1.22 8.41
N ALA A 215 -0.88 0.65 7.29
CA ALA A 215 -1.98 -0.31 7.25
C ALA A 215 -1.66 -1.64 7.99
N GLY A 216 -0.42 -1.84 8.41
CA GLY A 216 0.01 -2.99 9.20
C GLY A 216 0.23 -2.74 10.68
N LEU A 217 0.15 -1.48 11.12
CA LEU A 217 0.30 -1.13 12.53
C LEU A 217 -1.05 -1.32 13.24
N ASN A 218 -1.05 -2.00 14.39
CA ASN A 218 -2.29 -2.42 15.05
C ASN A 218 -3.18 -1.24 15.44
N ASP A 219 -2.59 -0.12 15.86
CA ASP A 219 -3.30 1.12 16.21
C ASP A 219 -3.93 1.81 14.99
N TYR A 220 -3.64 1.32 13.79
CA TYR A 220 -3.93 1.95 12.51
C TYR A 220 -4.78 1.06 11.59
N THR A 221 -5.48 0.06 12.12
CA THR A 221 -6.31 -0.85 11.32
C THR A 221 -7.76 -0.85 11.78
N PHE A 222 -8.68 -1.02 10.83
CA PHE A 222 -10.09 -1.24 11.16
C PHE A 222 -10.26 -2.53 11.96
N LYS A 223 -11.17 -2.50 12.94
CA LYS A 223 -11.80 -3.74 13.40
C LYS A 223 -12.75 -4.20 12.30
N ASP A 224 -12.72 -5.49 11.94
CA ASP A 224 -13.35 -6.07 10.74
C ASP A 224 -14.82 -5.64 10.49
N GLY A 225 -15.60 -5.30 11.54
CA GLY A 225 -16.98 -4.85 11.41
C GLY A 225 -17.19 -3.44 10.85
N ASP A 226 -16.24 -2.52 11.08
CA ASP A 226 -16.38 -1.11 10.68
C ASP A 226 -16.05 -0.90 9.20
N LEU A 227 -15.12 -1.69 8.67
CA LEU A 227 -14.67 -1.62 7.28
C LEU A 227 -15.77 -2.08 6.31
N ASN A 228 -16.45 -3.19 6.59
CA ASN A 228 -17.57 -3.68 5.78
C ASN A 228 -18.68 -2.63 5.64
N SER A 229 -19.04 -2.00 6.75
CA SER A 229 -20.08 -0.96 6.77
C SER A 229 -19.68 0.27 5.94
N TYR A 230 -18.41 0.68 6.03
CA TYR A 230 -17.87 1.76 5.21
C TYR A 230 -17.90 1.40 3.72
N MET A 231 -17.42 0.22 3.36
CA MET A 231 -17.38 -0.28 1.98
C MET A 231 -18.76 -0.30 1.33
N LEU A 232 -19.78 -0.79 2.04
CA LEU A 232 -21.16 -0.78 1.57
C LEU A 232 -21.69 0.64 1.35
N SER A 233 -21.31 1.60 2.21
CA SER A 233 -21.73 3.01 2.06
C SER A 233 -21.14 3.71 0.83
N CYS A 234 -19.99 3.24 0.33
CA CYS A 234 -19.34 3.80 -0.85
C CYS A 234 -19.96 3.30 -2.18
N LEU A 235 -20.79 2.26 -2.13
CA LEU A 235 -21.38 1.64 -3.31
C LEU A 235 -22.82 2.16 -3.51
N PRO A 236 -23.25 2.43 -4.77
CA PRO A 236 -24.61 2.91 -5.01
C PRO A 236 -25.65 1.92 -4.48
N GLU A 237 -26.57 2.40 -3.63
CA GLU A 237 -27.54 1.63 -2.82
C GLU A 237 -28.42 0.63 -3.58
N SER A 238 -28.44 0.64 -4.91
CA SER A 238 -29.55 0.02 -5.63
C SER A 238 -29.48 -1.49 -5.82
N ARG A 239 -28.34 -2.17 -6.05
CA ARG A 239 -28.37 -3.59 -6.50
C ARG A 239 -27.14 -4.48 -6.25
N LEU A 240 -26.15 -4.08 -5.46
CA LEU A 240 -25.22 -5.10 -4.96
C LEU A 240 -26.02 -5.91 -3.96
N ASN A 241 -26.18 -7.21 -4.19
CA ASN A 241 -26.80 -8.08 -3.20
C ASN A 241 -25.92 -7.98 -1.94
N PRO A 242 -26.35 -7.27 -0.87
CA PRO A 242 -25.47 -6.94 0.25
C PRO A 242 -24.99 -8.20 0.99
N GLU A 243 -25.60 -9.34 0.69
CA GLU A 243 -25.28 -10.65 1.25
C GLU A 243 -23.94 -11.26 0.77
N LYS A 244 -23.19 -10.66 -0.18
CA LYS A 244 -21.96 -11.29 -0.73
C LYS A 244 -20.82 -10.35 -1.15
N ILE A 245 -20.59 -9.21 -0.48
CA ILE A 245 -19.26 -8.57 -0.62
C ILE A 245 -18.36 -9.20 0.44
N GLU A 246 -17.64 -10.25 0.08
CA GLU A 246 -16.57 -10.77 0.93
C GLU A 246 -15.38 -9.82 0.81
N ILE A 247 -14.88 -9.31 1.96
CA ILE A 247 -13.61 -8.60 1.97
C ILE A 247 -12.54 -9.61 1.54
N PRO A 248 -11.73 -9.31 0.52
CA PRO A 248 -10.70 -10.22 0.06
C PRO A 248 -9.76 -10.60 1.21
N LYS A 249 -9.28 -11.85 1.21
CA LYS A 249 -8.37 -12.31 2.27
C LYS A 249 -7.08 -11.51 2.19
N GLY A 250 -6.64 -10.98 3.33
CA GLY A 250 -5.42 -10.18 3.39
C GLY A 250 -5.57 -8.73 2.96
N TYR A 251 -6.79 -8.21 2.96
CA TYR A 251 -7.02 -6.79 2.77
C TYR A 251 -6.75 -5.98 4.05
N ARG A 252 -6.07 -4.82 3.92
CA ARG A 252 -5.81 -3.88 5.01
C ARG A 252 -5.89 -2.42 4.53
N LEU A 253 -6.49 -1.55 5.35
CA LEU A 253 -6.41 -0.09 5.20
C LEU A 253 -5.79 0.52 6.44
N ALA A 254 -5.01 1.58 6.24
CA ALA A 254 -4.60 2.42 7.34
C ALA A 254 -5.78 3.30 7.78
N TYR A 255 -6.03 3.34 9.09
CA TYR A 255 -7.12 4.07 9.70
C TYR A 255 -6.70 4.66 11.06
N ILE A 256 -6.82 5.97 11.22
CA ILE A 256 -6.48 6.68 12.45
C ILE A 256 -7.78 7.14 13.11
N THR A 257 -8.07 6.64 14.30
CA THR A 257 -9.19 7.12 15.12
C THR A 257 -8.82 8.33 15.99
N SER A 258 -7.53 8.50 16.28
CA SER A 258 -6.97 9.58 17.10
C SER A 258 -5.53 9.84 16.72
N ARG A 259 -5.03 11.08 16.87
CA ARG A 259 -3.63 11.41 16.53
C ARG A 259 -2.64 10.37 17.09
N PRO A 260 -1.60 9.99 16.33
CA PRO A 260 -0.57 9.06 16.79
C PRO A 260 -0.03 9.47 18.16
N GLU A 261 -0.04 8.56 19.14
CA GLU A 261 0.75 8.72 20.36
C GLU A 261 2.24 8.47 20.10
N LYS A 262 2.55 7.71 19.05
CA LYS A 262 3.91 7.40 18.61
C LYS A 262 4.48 8.46 17.70
N GLU A 263 5.79 8.68 17.81
CA GLU A 263 6.53 9.54 16.89
C GLU A 263 6.87 8.79 15.61
N PHE A 264 6.58 9.38 14.45
CA PHE A 264 6.93 8.81 13.15
C PHE A 264 8.22 9.44 12.64
N ILE A 265 9.20 8.62 12.31
CA ILE A 265 10.54 9.06 11.90
C ILE A 265 10.85 8.42 10.55
N PHE A 266 11.19 9.22 9.55
CA PHE A 266 11.65 8.76 8.24
C PHE A 266 13.17 8.91 8.13
N ILE A 267 13.83 7.84 7.75
CA ILE A 267 15.28 7.71 7.57
C ILE A 267 15.53 7.32 6.11
N ASN A 268 16.41 8.05 5.45
CA ASN A 268 16.80 7.80 4.06
C ASN A 268 18.26 7.36 3.98
#